data_AF-A0A914NB32-F1
#
_entry.id   AF-A0A914NB32-F1
#
_cell.length_a   1.000
_cell.length_b   1.000
_cell.length_c   1.000
_cell.angle_alpha   90.00
_cell.angle_beta   90.00
_cell.angle_gamma   90.00
#
_symmetry.space_group_name_H-M   'P 1'
#
loop_
_entity.id
_entity.type
_entity.pdbx_description
1 polymer ?
#
loop_
_entity_poly.entity_id
_entity_poly.type
_entity_poly.pdbx_seq_one_letter_code
_entity_poly.pdbx_strand_id
1 'polypeptide(L)'
;MNSENSQRNSSVQNANELNSQRSTGVKRLLNEAKELCKPNELFHAQPLEENLFEWHFTVRGPPDTVYSEGVYHGRILLPVEYPMKPPNFTPSNAKWKIRNK
;
A
#
# COMPACT_ATOMS: atom_id res chain seq x y z
N MET A 1 -5.15 35.47 25.56
CA MET A 1 -4.12 35.06 24.60
C MET A 1 -4.11 33.54 24.50
N ASN A 2 -4.76 32.92 23.51
CA ASN A 2 -4.58 31.49 23.17
C ASN A 2 -5.20 31.09 21.80
N SER A 3 -5.54 32.06 20.95
CA SER A 3 -6.18 31.83 19.65
C SER A 3 -5.20 31.59 18.49
N GLU A 4 -3.91 31.95 18.63
CA GLU A 4 -2.95 31.92 17.51
C GLU A 4 -2.24 30.56 17.33
N ASN A 5 -2.23 29.68 18.34
CA ASN A 5 -1.58 28.36 18.24
C ASN A 5 -2.45 27.30 17.54
N SER A 6 -3.78 27.51 17.47
CA SER A 6 -4.70 26.57 16.82
C SER A 6 -4.70 26.70 15.28
N GLN A 7 -4.37 27.89 14.74
CA GLN A 7 -4.32 28.12 13.29
C GLN A 7 -2.97 27.74 12.66
N ARG A 8 -1.88 27.73 13.45
CA ARG A 8 -0.54 27.34 12.97
C ARG A 8 -0.38 25.83 12.80
N ASN A 9 -1.01 25.03 13.67
CA ASN A 9 -0.92 23.57 13.58
C ASN A 9 -1.65 23.00 12.35
N SER A 10 -2.78 23.61 11.94
CA SER A 10 -3.53 23.18 10.74
C SER A 10 -2.83 23.56 9.44
N SER A 11 -2.14 24.70 9.40
CA SER A 11 -1.42 25.15 8.18
C SER A 11 -0.12 24.38 7.94
N VAL A 12 0.57 23.92 8.99
CA VAL A 12 1.74 23.03 8.89
C VAL A 12 1.33 21.61 8.45
N GLN A 13 0.19 21.09 8.92
CA GLN A 13 -0.35 19.79 8.47
C GLN A 13 -0.71 19.82 6.96
N ASN A 14 -1.38 20.88 6.51
CA ASN A 14 -1.72 21.06 5.08
C ASN A 14 -0.49 21.21 4.17
N ALA A 15 0.57 21.87 4.65
CA ALA A 15 1.81 22.04 3.89
C ALA A 15 2.56 20.70 3.69
N ASN A 16 2.51 19.80 4.67
CA ASN A 16 3.13 18.48 4.57
C ASN A 16 2.38 17.56 3.59
N GLU A 17 1.04 17.60 3.58
CA GLU A 17 0.21 16.86 2.61
C GLU A 17 0.44 17.35 1.17
N LEU A 18 0.49 18.66 0.95
CA LEU A 18 0.74 19.25 -0.37
C LEU A 18 2.18 19.02 -0.86
N ASN A 19 3.17 19.02 0.04
CA ASN A 19 4.56 18.73 -0.31
C ASN A 19 4.77 17.25 -0.65
N SER A 20 4.05 16.36 0.03
CA SER A 20 3.99 14.93 -0.30
C SER A 20 3.53 14.72 -1.75
N GLN A 21 2.46 15.41 -2.18
CA GLN A 21 1.97 15.42 -3.57
C GLN A 21 2.96 15.95 -4.62
N ARG A 22 3.99 16.71 -4.22
CA ARG A 22 5.06 17.17 -5.12
C ARG A 22 6.25 16.22 -5.20
N SER A 23 6.40 15.30 -4.25
CA SER A 23 7.53 14.37 -4.22
C SER A 23 7.48 13.40 -5.41
N THR A 24 8.63 13.16 -6.03
CA THR A 24 8.76 12.22 -7.15
C THR A 24 8.33 10.80 -6.75
N GLY A 25 8.56 10.41 -5.49
CA GLY A 25 8.12 9.14 -4.92
C GLY A 25 6.61 9.00 -4.87
N VAL A 26 5.89 10.01 -4.38
CA VAL A 26 4.42 9.98 -4.36
C VAL A 26 3.82 9.96 -5.77
N LYS A 27 4.39 10.73 -6.71
CA LYS A 27 3.96 10.65 -8.12
C LYS A 27 4.16 9.25 -8.69
N ARG A 28 5.29 8.61 -8.37
CA ARG A 28 5.57 7.22 -8.75
C ARG A 28 4.52 6.26 -8.17
N LEU A 29 4.20 6.37 -6.88
CA LEU A 29 3.20 5.53 -6.22
C LEU A 29 1.79 5.74 -6.77
N LEU A 30 1.38 6.98 -7.04
CA LEU A 30 0.08 7.28 -7.63
C LEU A 30 -0.05 6.71 -9.05
N ASN A 31 1.03 6.69 -9.82
CA ASN A 31 1.03 6.07 -11.15
C ASN A 31 0.91 4.55 -11.03
N GLU A 32 1.69 3.91 -10.16
CA GLU A 32 1.58 2.46 -9.91
C GLU A 32 0.17 2.08 -9.41
N ALA A 33 -0.43 2.88 -8.51
CA ALA A 33 -1.77 2.64 -8.01
C ALA A 33 -2.83 2.69 -9.12
N LYS A 34 -2.66 3.58 -10.12
CA LYS A 34 -3.53 3.63 -11.28
C LYS A 34 -3.35 2.42 -12.20
N GLU A 35 -2.11 2.00 -12.41
CA GLU A 35 -1.78 0.84 -13.25
C GLU A 35 -2.30 -0.47 -12.64
N LEU A 36 -2.16 -0.62 -11.32
CA LEU A 36 -2.53 -1.82 -10.57
C LEU A 36 -3.96 -1.82 -10.03
N CYS A 37 -4.72 -0.73 -10.23
CA CYS A 37 -6.11 -0.60 -9.78
C CYS A 37 -7.00 -1.75 -10.30
N LYS A 38 -6.73 -2.27 -11.49
CA LYS A 38 -7.45 -3.41 -12.05
C LYS A 38 -6.84 -4.72 -11.56
N PRO A 39 -7.59 -5.55 -10.82
CA PRO A 39 -7.10 -6.88 -10.43
C PRO A 39 -6.86 -7.74 -11.66
N ASN A 40 -5.80 -8.55 -11.62
CA ASN A 40 -5.59 -9.61 -12.60
C ASN A 40 -5.93 -10.98 -11.98
N GLU A 41 -5.88 -12.03 -12.79
CA GLU A 41 -6.27 -13.38 -12.36
C GLU A 41 -5.35 -13.95 -11.27
N LEU A 42 -4.07 -13.58 -11.29
CA LEU A 42 -3.04 -14.14 -10.42
C LEU A 42 -2.80 -13.30 -9.17
N PHE A 43 -2.98 -11.99 -9.23
CA PHE A 43 -2.73 -11.08 -8.14
C PHE A 43 -3.55 -9.79 -8.23
N HIS A 44 -3.68 -9.14 -7.09
CA HIS A 44 -4.22 -7.80 -6.94
C HIS A 44 -3.37 -7.04 -5.93
N ALA A 45 -3.13 -5.75 -6.14
CA ALA A 45 -2.44 -4.91 -5.18
C ALA A 45 -2.98 -3.49 -5.25
N GLN A 46 -3.24 -2.88 -4.09
CA GLN A 46 -3.74 -1.50 -4.01
C GLN A 46 -3.29 -0.82 -2.71
N PRO A 47 -3.05 0.49 -2.72
CA PRO A 47 -2.81 1.26 -1.50
C PRO A 47 -4.03 1.22 -0.57
N LEU A 48 -3.80 1.43 0.72
CA LEU A 48 -4.86 1.76 1.66
C LEU A 48 -5.41 3.16 1.38
N GLU A 49 -6.70 3.34 1.64
CA GLU A 49 -7.37 4.64 1.47
C GLU A 49 -6.73 5.73 2.35
N GLU A 50 -6.31 5.37 3.56
CA GLU A 50 -5.71 6.28 4.54
C GLU A 50 -4.19 6.46 4.36
N ASN A 51 -3.51 5.55 3.65
CA ASN A 51 -2.04 5.57 3.56
C ASN A 51 -1.52 5.01 2.23
N LEU A 52 -1.03 5.90 1.36
CA LEU A 52 -0.44 5.55 0.07
C LEU A 52 0.85 4.71 0.17
N PHE A 53 1.55 4.75 1.30
CA PHE A 53 2.78 3.99 1.54
C PHE A 53 2.53 2.58 2.05
N GLU A 54 1.27 2.22 2.24
CA GLU A 54 0.90 0.90 2.70
C GLU A 54 -0.14 0.29 1.78
N TRP A 55 0.17 -0.89 1.25
CA TRP A 55 -0.68 -1.55 0.27
C TRP A 55 -1.13 -2.90 0.77
N HIS A 56 -2.34 -3.30 0.38
CA HIS A 56 -2.78 -4.67 0.47
C HIS A 56 -2.54 -5.38 -0.86
N PHE A 57 -2.02 -6.59 -0.78
CA PHE A 57 -1.92 -7.46 -1.94
C PHE A 57 -2.60 -8.80 -1.67
N THR A 58 -3.07 -9.41 -2.75
CA THR A 58 -3.55 -10.78 -2.82
C THR A 58 -2.85 -11.47 -3.98
N VAL A 59 -2.41 -12.71 -3.80
CA VAL A 59 -1.81 -13.53 -4.86
C VAL A 59 -2.36 -14.94 -4.80
N ARG A 60 -2.68 -15.53 -5.95
CA ARG A 60 -3.05 -16.93 -6.08
C ARG A 60 -1.81 -17.80 -6.08
N GLY A 61 -1.93 -19.00 -5.52
CA GLY A 61 -0.86 -19.97 -5.61
C GLY A 61 -0.56 -20.37 -7.06
N PRO A 62 0.70 -20.62 -7.41
CA PRO A 62 1.06 -21.08 -8.74
C PRO A 62 0.36 -22.40 -9.10
N PRO A 63 -0.02 -22.59 -10.38
CA PRO A 63 -0.55 -23.88 -10.85
C PRO A 63 0.48 -24.99 -10.65
N ASP A 64 -0.01 -26.23 -10.54
CA ASP A 64 0.82 -27.44 -10.42
C ASP A 64 1.74 -27.48 -9.18
N THR A 65 1.38 -26.73 -8.12
CA THR A 65 2.07 -26.76 -6.82
C THR A 65 1.10 -27.12 -5.71
N VAL A 66 1.61 -27.50 -4.52
CA VAL A 66 0.79 -27.69 -3.31
C VAL A 66 0.06 -26.41 -2.85
N TYR A 67 0.38 -25.28 -3.47
CA TYR A 67 -0.18 -23.98 -3.17
C TYR A 67 -1.28 -23.56 -4.15
N SER A 68 -1.54 -24.29 -5.24
CA SER A 68 -2.40 -23.86 -6.37
C SER A 68 -3.80 -23.40 -5.97
N GLU A 69 -4.39 -24.03 -4.96
CA GLU A 69 -5.72 -23.70 -4.43
C GLU A 69 -5.71 -22.57 -3.38
N GLY A 70 -4.53 -22.07 -3.05
CA GLY A 70 -4.30 -21.05 -2.05
C GLY A 70 -4.55 -19.64 -2.59
N VAL A 71 -5.12 -18.80 -1.73
CA VAL A 71 -5.15 -17.35 -1.92
C VAL A 71 -4.41 -16.72 -0.75
N TYR A 72 -3.30 -16.06 -1.07
CA TYR A 72 -2.39 -15.46 -0.10
C TYR A 72 -2.62 -13.96 -0.09
N HIS A 73 -2.66 -13.38 1.10
CA HIS A 73 -2.82 -11.95 1.27
C HIS A 73 -1.74 -11.42 2.20
N GLY A 74 -1.46 -10.13 2.10
CA GLY A 74 -0.45 -9.49 2.90
C GLY A 74 -0.40 -7.99 2.69
N ARG A 75 0.60 -7.38 3.31
CA ARG A 75 0.88 -5.95 3.26
C ARG A 75 2.19 -5.69 2.54
N ILE A 76 2.24 -4.61 1.77
CA ILE A 76 3.45 -4.02 1.23
C ILE A 76 3.67 -2.70 1.95
N LEU A 77 4.82 -2.54 2.59
CA LEU A 77 5.26 -1.29 3.20
C LEU A 77 6.27 -0.64 2.27
N LEU A 78 5.90 0.52 1.73
CA LEU A 78 6.74 1.33 0.86
C LEU A 78 7.40 2.42 1.71
N PRO A 79 8.73 2.47 1.79
CA PRO A 79 9.40 3.54 2.52
C PRO A 79 9.18 4.89 1.82
N VAL A 80 9.32 5.98 2.57
CA VAL A 80 9.25 7.35 2.02
C VAL A 80 10.33 7.61 0.97
N GLU A 81 11.44 6.88 1.01
CA GLU A 81 12.51 6.94 0.00
C GLU A 81 12.26 6.03 -1.21
N TYR A 82 11.09 5.39 -1.33
CA TYR A 82 10.73 4.64 -2.54
C TYR A 82 10.71 5.57 -3.77
N PRO A 83 11.27 5.17 -4.92
CA PRO A 83 11.77 3.82 -5.27
C PRO A 83 13.27 3.56 -4.97
N MET A 84 13.97 4.49 -4.32
CA MET A 84 15.41 4.36 -4.02
C MET A 84 15.70 3.32 -2.95
N LYS A 85 14.74 3.06 -2.05
CA LYS A 85 14.75 1.91 -1.13
C LYS A 85 13.66 0.91 -1.52
N PRO A 86 13.90 -0.40 -1.35
CA PRO A 86 12.95 -1.43 -1.75
C PRO A 86 11.72 -1.47 -0.84
N PRO A 87 10.58 -2.01 -1.33
CA PRO A 87 9.42 -2.31 -0.50
C PRO A 87 9.68 -3.49 0.45
N ASN A 88 8.93 -3.55 1.55
CA ASN A 88 8.91 -4.68 2.47
C ASN A 88 7.56 -5.41 2.39
N PHE A 89 7.58 -6.74 2.33
CA PHE A 89 6.38 -7.57 2.24
C PHE A 89 6.17 -8.32 3.54
N THR A 90 4.97 -8.20 4.11
CA THR A 90 4.57 -8.93 5.32
C THR A 90 3.33 -9.75 5.02
N PRO A 91 3.39 -11.08 5.09
CA PRO A 91 2.19 -11.92 5.03
C PRO A 91 1.23 -11.52 6.13
N SER A 92 -0.06 -11.38 5.82
CA SER A 92 -1.04 -11.13 6.86
C SER A 92 -1.24 -12.40 7.68
N ASN A 93 -1.09 -12.26 8.99
CA ASN A 93 -1.14 -13.31 10.00
C ASN A 93 -2.50 -14.06 10.06
N ALA A 94 -3.46 -13.68 9.21
CA ALA A 94 -4.76 -14.31 9.09
C ALA A 94 -4.58 -15.70 8.46
N LYS A 95 -4.45 -16.69 9.35
CA LYS A 95 -4.60 -18.14 9.14
C LYS A 95 -4.90 -18.52 7.70
N TRP A 96 -3.88 -19.10 7.07
CA TRP A 96 -3.90 -19.88 5.83
C TRP A 96 -5.13 -20.79 5.77
N LYS A 97 -6.27 -20.28 5.28
CA LYS A 97 -7.42 -21.12 4.98
C LYS A 97 -7.21 -21.69 3.60
N ILE A 98 -6.43 -22.77 3.51
CA ILE A 98 -6.63 -23.72 2.43
C ILE A 98 -8.07 -24.19 2.61
N ARG A 99 -8.99 -23.76 1.74
CA ARG A 99 -10.35 -24.30 1.71
C ARG A 99 -10.23 -25.73 1.17
N ASN A 100 -9.82 -26.67 2.01
CA ASN A 100 -10.07 -28.07 1.72
C ASN A 100 -11.59 -28.30 1.85
N LYS A 101 -12.13 -28.95 0.81
CA LYS A 101 -13.52 -29.42 0.71
C LYS A 101 -13.94 -30.24 1.91
#